data_AF-A0A521W4H5-F1
#
_entry.id   AF-A0A521W4H5-F1
#
_cell.length_a   1.000
_cell.length_b   1.000
_cell.length_c   1.000
_cell.angle_alpha   90.00
_cell.angle_beta   90.00
_cell.angle_gamma   90.00
#
_symmetry.space_group_name_H-M   'P 1'
#
loop_
_entity.id
_entity.type
_entity.pdbx_description
1 polymer ?
#
loop_
_entity_poly.entity_id
_entity_poly.type
_entity_poly.pdbx_seq_one_letter_code
_entity_poly.pdbx_strand_id
1 'polypeptide(L)'
;MPKETLSRLKARRSCEFATLESLASATGGALAVRDRETRYSPDGLMPATIDRTFEARLADLVAGGSTSPEEWRPLGPPFFLAGLAVMLASVSGFDRQRLLELAETLHPGSTEPRVFSLWLQRTPLPPSRFLPFVSAAFDRAA
;
A
#
# COMPACT_ATOMS: atom_id res chain seq x y z
N MET A 1 18.17 3.30 36.74
CA MET A 1 17.10 2.35 36.37
C MET A 1 16.64 1.58 37.60
N PRO A 2 15.34 1.30 37.76
CA PRO A 2 14.86 0.40 38.81
C PRO A 2 15.47 -0.99 38.65
N LYS A 3 15.85 -1.64 39.75
CA LYS A 3 16.34 -3.03 39.73
C LYS A 3 15.15 -3.97 39.49
N GLU A 4 14.90 -4.33 38.23
CA GLU A 4 13.85 -5.28 37.83
C GLU A 4 14.48 -6.63 37.45
N THR A 5 13.80 -7.74 37.77
CA THR A 5 14.28 -9.09 37.43
C THR A 5 13.79 -9.52 36.04
N LEU A 6 14.61 -10.26 35.30
CA LEU A 6 14.26 -10.77 33.96
C LEU A 6 12.93 -11.56 33.93
N SER A 7 12.64 -12.32 35.00
CA SER A 7 11.38 -13.07 35.11
C SER A 7 10.14 -12.18 35.15
N ARG A 8 10.22 -10.99 35.75
CA ARG A 8 9.12 -10.00 35.76
C ARG A 8 8.98 -9.32 34.41
N LEU A 9 10.11 -8.96 33.79
CA LEU A 9 10.11 -8.34 32.48
C LEU A 9 9.49 -9.27 31.41
N LYS A 10 9.82 -10.56 31.45
CA LYS A 10 9.27 -11.58 30.54
C LYS A 10 7.74 -11.74 30.65
N ALA A 11 7.16 -11.45 31.81
CA ALA A 11 5.71 -11.56 32.02
C ALA A 11 4.91 -10.35 31.49
N ARG A 12 5.58 -9.25 31.12
CA ARG A 12 4.94 -8.03 30.62
C ARG A 12 4.71 -8.09 29.12
N ARG A 13 3.60 -7.49 28.67
CA ARG A 13 3.31 -7.32 27.23
C ARG A 13 4.03 -6.12 26.59
N SER A 14 4.61 -5.22 27.39
CA SER A 14 5.32 -4.03 26.92
C SER A 14 6.45 -3.64 27.87
N CYS A 15 7.48 -3.03 27.30
CA CYS A 15 8.59 -2.42 28.02
C CYS A 15 9.06 -1.16 27.29
N GLU A 16 9.83 -0.33 27.98
CA GLU A 16 10.42 0.88 27.39
C GLU A 16 11.59 0.52 26.47
N PHE A 17 11.86 1.41 25.51
CA PHE A 17 12.98 1.23 24.57
C PHE A 17 14.33 1.13 25.28
N ALA A 18 14.56 1.93 26.33
CA ALA A 18 15.78 1.88 27.14
C ALA A 18 16.02 0.49 27.78
N THR A 19 14.95 -0.24 28.09
CA THR A 19 15.04 -1.61 28.61
C THR A 19 15.49 -2.59 27.52
N LEU A 20 14.97 -2.43 26.30
CA LEU A 20 15.42 -3.23 25.15
C LEU A 20 16.90 -2.95 24.82
N GLU A 21 17.32 -1.68 24.85
CA GLU A 21 18.72 -1.30 24.62
C GLU A 21 19.65 -1.92 25.66
N SER A 22 19.25 -1.88 26.93
CA SER A 22 20.02 -2.48 28.04
C SER A 22 20.16 -3.99 27.88
N LEU A 23 19.10 -4.67 27.41
CA LEU A 23 19.14 -6.11 27.13
C LEU A 23 20.04 -6.46 25.95
N ALA A 24 19.96 -5.70 24.86
CA ALA A 24 20.80 -5.91 23.68
C ALA A 24 22.27 -5.73 24.04
N SER A 25 22.61 -4.67 24.77
CA SER A 25 23.98 -4.43 25.25
C SER A 25 24.48 -5.57 26.15
N ALA A 26 23.65 -6.06 27.07
CA ALA A 26 24.01 -7.16 27.96
C ALA A 26 24.31 -8.49 27.24
N THR A 27 23.77 -8.71 26.03
CA THR A 27 24.03 -9.90 25.20
C THR A 27 25.09 -9.67 24.12
N GLY A 28 25.72 -8.49 24.10
CA GLY A 28 26.66 -8.11 23.04
C GLY A 28 26.00 -7.81 21.69
N GLY A 29 24.68 -7.63 21.67
CA GLY A 29 23.92 -7.20 20.51
C GLY A 29 23.74 -5.69 20.44
N ALA A 30 23.28 -5.21 19.28
CA ALA A 30 22.85 -3.84 19.09
C ALA A 30 21.42 -3.82 18.55
N LEU A 31 20.62 -2.84 19.00
CA LEU A 31 19.30 -2.59 18.42
C LEU A 31 19.46 -1.72 17.17
N ALA A 32 18.92 -2.19 16.06
CA ALA A 32 18.70 -1.37 14.88
C ALA A 32 17.21 -1.00 14.82
N VAL A 33 16.89 0.25 15.08
CA VAL A 33 15.57 0.80 14.72
C VAL A 33 15.65 1.11 13.24
N ARG A 34 15.06 0.24 12.42
CA ARG A 34 14.79 0.61 11.03
C ARG A 34 13.55 1.49 11.06
N ASP A 35 13.66 2.67 10.49
CA ASP A 35 12.45 3.36 10.04
C ASP A 35 11.66 2.35 9.23
N ARG A 36 10.37 2.24 9.53
CA ARG A 36 9.47 1.48 8.66
C ARG A 36 9.67 2.11 7.30
N GLU A 37 10.29 1.38 6.36
CA GLU A 37 10.58 1.87 5.01
C GLU A 37 9.44 2.76 4.58
N THR A 38 9.74 4.02 4.27
CA THR A 38 8.73 5.03 3.97
C THR A 38 7.79 4.40 2.98
N ARG A 39 6.59 4.02 3.41
CA ARG A 39 5.70 3.21 2.57
C ARG A 39 5.25 4.00 1.35
N TYR A 40 5.42 5.32 1.43
CA TYR A 40 4.95 6.29 0.48
C TYR A 40 6.07 7.24 0.06
N SER A 41 5.89 7.88 -1.08
CA SER A 41 6.71 8.99 -1.57
C SER A 41 6.78 10.12 -0.53
N PRO A 42 7.76 11.05 -0.62
CA PRO A 42 7.90 12.14 0.35
C PRO A 42 6.65 13.01 0.54
N ASP A 43 5.80 13.12 -0.48
CA ASP A 43 4.52 13.83 -0.44
C ASP A 43 3.31 12.95 -0.09
N GLY A 44 3.54 11.66 0.20
CA GLY A 44 2.51 10.70 0.61
C GLY A 44 1.53 10.28 -0.47
N LEU A 45 1.71 10.73 -1.72
CA LEU A 45 0.75 10.51 -2.81
C LEU A 45 0.91 9.14 -3.50
N MET A 46 2.11 8.57 -3.48
CA MET A 46 2.45 7.31 -4.14
C MET A 46 3.02 6.31 -3.13
N PRO A 47 2.91 5.00 -3.36
CA PRO A 47 3.81 4.02 -2.74
C PRO A 47 5.27 4.38 -3.04
N ALA A 48 6.18 4.20 -2.08
CA ALA A 48 7.60 4.45 -2.34
C ALA A 48 8.19 3.41 -3.31
N THR A 49 7.77 2.16 -3.15
CA THR A 49 8.13 1.03 -4.01
C THR A 49 6.93 0.12 -4.17
N ILE A 50 6.91 -0.65 -5.26
CA ILE A 50 5.92 -1.70 -5.49
C ILE A 50 6.66 -3.01 -5.67
N ASP A 51 6.55 -3.86 -4.65
CA ASP A 51 7.05 -5.23 -4.68
C ASP A 51 5.99 -6.20 -5.24
N ARG A 52 6.40 -7.45 -5.45
CA ARG A 52 5.51 -8.49 -5.99
C ARG A 52 4.33 -8.80 -5.07
N THR A 53 4.50 -8.69 -3.75
CA THR A 53 3.44 -8.97 -2.78
C THR A 53 2.37 -7.86 -2.79
N PHE A 54 2.77 -6.62 -3.03
CA PHE A 54 1.87 -5.50 -3.23
C PHE A 54 1.12 -5.63 -4.56
N GLU A 55 1.81 -5.95 -5.65
CA GLU A 55 1.17 -6.19 -6.95
C GLU A 55 0.13 -7.31 -6.89
N ALA A 56 0.46 -8.43 -6.23
CA ALA A 56 -0.46 -9.54 -6.06
C ALA A 56 -1.74 -9.10 -5.34
N ARG A 57 -1.63 -8.36 -4.22
CA ARG A 57 -2.79 -7.85 -3.49
C ARG A 57 -3.64 -6.89 -4.31
N LEU A 58 -3.03 -6.04 -5.14
CA LEU A 58 -3.77 -5.18 -6.06
C LEU A 58 -4.50 -6.02 -7.11
N ALA A 59 -3.84 -7.02 -7.71
CA ALA A 59 -4.47 -7.87 -8.70
C ALA A 59 -5.60 -8.72 -8.12
N ASP A 60 -5.46 -9.25 -6.91
CA ASP A 60 -6.50 -9.99 -6.21
C ASP A 60 -7.75 -9.13 -5.97
N LEU A 61 -7.55 -7.88 -5.53
CA LEU A 61 -8.65 -6.91 -5.35
C LEU A 61 -9.37 -6.64 -6.67
N VAL A 62 -8.61 -6.41 -7.75
CA VAL A 62 -9.16 -6.10 -9.08
C VAL A 62 -9.86 -7.31 -9.69
N ALA A 63 -9.31 -8.52 -9.52
CA ALA A 63 -9.95 -9.76 -9.95
C ALA A 63 -11.25 -10.04 -9.16
N GLY A 64 -11.32 -9.62 -7.90
CA GLY A 64 -12.55 -9.66 -7.11
C GLY A 64 -13.64 -8.68 -7.59
N GLY A 65 -13.31 -7.75 -8.50
CA GLY A 65 -14.27 -6.81 -9.09
C GLY A 65 -14.84 -5.77 -8.12
N SER A 66 -14.27 -5.65 -6.91
CA SER A 66 -14.77 -4.72 -5.90
C SER A 66 -14.51 -3.28 -6.30
N THR A 67 -15.55 -2.45 -6.22
CA THR A 67 -15.45 -0.99 -6.36
C THR A 67 -15.79 -0.28 -5.04
N SER A 68 -15.62 -0.97 -3.90
CA SER A 68 -15.87 -0.40 -2.57
C SER A 68 -14.67 0.43 -2.09
N PRO A 69 -14.83 1.72 -1.77
CA PRO A 69 -13.74 2.54 -1.24
C PRO A 69 -13.11 1.98 0.04
N GLU A 70 -13.88 1.27 0.86
CA GLU A 70 -13.41 0.69 2.12
C GLU A 70 -12.42 -0.47 1.91
N GLU A 71 -12.55 -1.21 0.81
CA GLU A 71 -11.64 -2.30 0.47
C GLU A 71 -10.36 -1.78 -0.22
N TRP A 72 -10.45 -0.65 -0.92
CA TRP A 72 -9.32 -0.05 -1.61
C TRP A 72 -8.40 0.72 -0.66
N ARG A 73 -8.94 1.56 0.23
CA ARG A 73 -8.16 2.44 1.13
C ARG A 73 -7.05 1.74 1.93
N PRO A 74 -7.22 0.52 2.47
CA PRO A 74 -6.17 -0.17 3.21
C PRO A 74 -4.94 -0.53 2.36
N LEU A 75 -5.06 -0.58 1.04
CA LEU A 75 -3.98 -0.99 0.15
C LEU A 75 -2.96 0.13 -0.11
N GLY A 76 -3.32 1.40 0.00
CA GLY A 76 -2.35 2.45 -0.30
C GLY A 76 -2.90 3.87 -0.30
N PRO A 77 -2.10 4.84 -0.78
CA PRO A 77 -2.51 6.24 -0.81
C PRO A 77 -3.74 6.45 -1.69
N PRO A 78 -4.70 7.30 -1.28
CA PRO A 78 -5.92 7.51 -2.06
C PRO A 78 -5.65 8.05 -3.47
N PHE A 79 -4.66 8.93 -3.65
CA PHE A 79 -4.27 9.44 -4.96
C PHE A 79 -3.77 8.32 -5.89
N PHE A 80 -2.88 7.46 -5.39
CA PHE A 80 -2.39 6.31 -6.13
C PHE A 80 -3.53 5.39 -6.57
N LEU A 81 -4.41 5.03 -5.63
CA LEU A 81 -5.52 4.13 -5.86
C LEU A 81 -6.58 4.72 -6.81
N ALA A 82 -6.83 6.03 -6.72
CA ALA A 82 -7.74 6.71 -7.64
C ALA A 82 -7.22 6.66 -9.09
N GLY A 83 -5.94 6.96 -9.32
CA GLY A 83 -5.36 6.83 -10.65
C GLY A 83 -5.30 5.39 -11.16
N LEU A 84 -5.10 4.41 -10.27
CA LEU A 84 -5.23 2.98 -10.61
C LEU A 84 -6.65 2.65 -11.10
N ALA A 85 -7.69 3.16 -10.43
CA ALA A 85 -9.07 2.97 -10.86
C ALA A 85 -9.35 3.63 -12.22
N VAL A 86 -8.85 4.86 -12.47
CA VAL A 86 -8.97 5.53 -13.78
C VAL A 86 -8.25 4.74 -14.90
N MET A 87 -7.08 4.19 -14.60
CA MET A 87 -6.33 3.35 -15.53
C MET A 87 -7.12 2.08 -15.89
N LEU A 88 -7.69 1.39 -14.90
CA LEU A 88 -8.51 0.19 -15.12
C LEU A 88 -9.81 0.51 -15.85
N ALA A 89 -10.42 1.68 -15.59
CA ALA A 89 -11.60 2.17 -16.30
C ALA A 89 -11.36 2.42 -17.81
N SER A 90 -10.08 2.46 -18.22
CA SER A 90 -9.67 2.62 -19.62
C SER A 90 -9.47 1.27 -20.33
N VAL A 91 -9.63 0.15 -19.63
CA VAL A 91 -9.51 -1.21 -20.17
C VAL A 91 -10.88 -1.84 -20.34
N SER A 92 -11.09 -2.53 -21.47
CA SER A 92 -12.30 -3.30 -21.74
C SER A 92 -12.42 -4.48 -20.77
N GLY A 93 -13.63 -4.74 -20.28
CA GLY A 93 -13.91 -5.82 -19.33
C GLY A 93 -14.25 -5.35 -17.92
N PHE A 94 -13.92 -4.09 -17.58
CA PHE A 94 -14.29 -3.48 -16.31
C PHE A 94 -15.50 -2.55 -16.44
N ASP A 95 -16.24 -2.38 -15.35
CA ASP A 95 -17.28 -1.38 -15.22
C ASP A 95 -16.66 0.02 -15.11
N ARG A 96 -16.51 0.67 -16.27
CA ARG A 96 -15.90 1.99 -16.39
C ARG A 96 -16.56 3.01 -15.47
N GLN A 97 -17.90 3.03 -15.39
CA GLN A 97 -18.60 4.05 -14.63
C GLN A 97 -18.30 3.91 -13.13
N ARG A 98 -18.44 2.69 -12.59
CA ARG A 98 -18.18 2.43 -11.16
C ARG A 98 -16.73 2.70 -10.77
N LEU A 99 -15.78 2.41 -11.65
CA LEU A 99 -14.36 2.69 -11.39
C LEU A 99 -14.05 4.19 -11.38
N LEU A 100 -14.70 4.99 -12.24
CA LEU A 100 -14.54 6.45 -12.22
C LEU A 100 -15.20 7.07 -10.97
N GLU A 101 -16.37 6.58 -10.56
CA GLU A 101 -17.02 6.99 -9.32
C GLU A 101 -16.16 6.66 -8.08
N LEU A 102 -15.55 5.47 -8.07
CA LEU A 102 -14.59 5.07 -7.05
C LEU A 102 -13.37 6.00 -7.03
N ALA A 103 -12.81 6.32 -8.21
CA ALA A 103 -11.68 7.23 -8.32
C ALA A 103 -11.98 8.59 -7.67
N GLU A 104 -13.13 9.18 -8.00
CA GLU A 104 -13.59 10.44 -7.40
C GLU A 104 -13.82 10.33 -5.88
N THR A 105 -14.31 9.18 -5.41
CA THR A 105 -14.53 8.92 -3.99
C THR A 105 -13.22 8.75 -3.20
N LEU A 106 -12.19 8.19 -3.85
CA LEU A 106 -10.86 8.02 -3.26
C LEU A 106 -10.07 9.34 -3.27
N HIS A 107 -10.11 10.04 -4.40
CA HIS A 107 -9.45 11.34 -4.56
C HIS A 107 -10.25 12.21 -5.54
N PRO A 108 -10.96 13.24 -5.03
CA PRO A 108 -11.72 14.16 -5.87
C PRO A 108 -10.85 14.82 -6.94
N GLY A 109 -11.37 14.90 -8.17
CA GLY A 109 -10.67 15.44 -9.34
C GLY A 109 -9.69 14.47 -10.00
N SER A 110 -9.57 13.23 -9.53
CA SER A 110 -8.67 12.24 -10.12
C SER A 110 -9.05 11.82 -11.54
N THR A 111 -10.33 11.96 -11.92
CA THR A 111 -10.78 11.69 -13.29
C THR A 111 -10.45 12.81 -14.26
N GLU A 112 -9.99 13.97 -13.78
CA GLU A 112 -9.56 15.06 -14.66
C GLU A 112 -8.30 14.65 -15.44
N PRO A 113 -8.25 14.86 -16.78
CA PRO A 113 -7.13 14.42 -17.61
C PRO A 113 -5.77 14.93 -17.14
N ARG A 114 -5.70 16.15 -16.59
CA ARG A 114 -4.46 16.75 -16.08
C ARG A 114 -3.96 16.04 -14.81
N VAL A 115 -4.88 15.69 -13.91
CA VAL A 115 -4.56 15.00 -12.66
C VAL A 115 -4.14 13.56 -12.96
N PHE A 116 -4.83 12.88 -13.87
CA PHE A 116 -4.42 11.54 -14.32
C PHE A 116 -3.08 11.56 -15.07
N SER A 117 -2.80 12.60 -15.86
CA SER A 117 -1.48 12.77 -16.50
C SER A 117 -0.36 12.93 -15.48
N LEU A 118 -0.59 13.68 -14.40
CA LEU A 118 0.34 13.79 -13.28
C LEU A 118 0.54 12.43 -12.59
N TRP A 119 -0.53 11.66 -12.41
CA TRP A 119 -0.44 10.31 -11.84
C TRP A 119 0.45 9.40 -12.71
N LEU A 120 0.27 9.41 -14.04
CA LEU A 120 1.06 8.61 -14.98
C LEU A 120 2.55 8.95 -14.94
N GLN A 121 2.91 10.21 -14.73
CA GLN A 121 4.31 10.65 -14.63
C GLN A 121 5.00 10.17 -13.34
N ARG A 122 4.21 9.84 -12.31
CA ARG A 122 4.71 9.62 -10.94
C ARG A 122 4.52 8.20 -10.44
N THR A 123 3.62 7.43 -11.07
CA THR A 123 3.28 6.09 -10.60
C THR A 123 4.49 5.16 -10.65
N PRO A 124 4.80 4.45 -9.56
CA PRO A 124 5.78 3.36 -9.57
C PRO A 124 5.23 2.08 -10.24
N LEU A 125 3.95 2.10 -10.66
CA LEU A 125 3.26 1.01 -11.36
C LEU A 125 2.96 1.42 -12.82
N PRO A 126 3.87 1.17 -13.77
CA PRO A 126 3.61 1.52 -15.16
C PRO A 126 2.44 0.68 -15.73
N PRO A 127 1.51 1.29 -16.50
CA PRO A 127 0.38 0.57 -17.09
C PRO A 127 0.79 -0.65 -17.92
N SER A 128 1.89 -0.54 -18.67
CA SER A 128 2.43 -1.62 -19.51
C SER A 128 2.86 -2.86 -18.72
N ARG A 129 3.19 -2.72 -17.43
CA ARG A 129 3.54 -3.84 -16.55
C ARG A 129 2.30 -4.47 -15.93
N PHE A 130 1.37 -3.64 -15.49
CA PHE A 130 0.28 -4.10 -14.63
C PHE A 130 -0.95 -4.58 -15.41
N LEU A 131 -1.29 -3.93 -16.53
CA LEU A 131 -2.49 -4.31 -17.29
C LEU A 131 -2.46 -5.76 -17.84
N PRO A 132 -1.35 -6.26 -18.41
CA PRO A 132 -1.28 -7.65 -18.83
C PRO A 132 -1.43 -8.64 -17.67
N PHE A 133 -0.89 -8.28 -16.50
CA PHE A 133 -0.95 -9.09 -15.30
C PHE A 133 -2.39 -9.23 -14.77
N VAL A 134 -3.13 -8.13 -14.75
CA VAL A 134 -4.53 -8.11 -14.33
C VAL A 134 -5.44 -8.79 -15.34
N SER A 135 -5.26 -8.56 -16.64
CA SER A 135 -6.04 -9.26 -17.69
C SER A 135 -5.94 -10.77 -17.51
N ALA A 136 -4.73 -11.31 -17.35
CA ALA A 136 -4.51 -12.73 -17.13
C ALA A 136 -5.08 -13.27 -15.79
N ALA A 137 -5.25 -12.41 -14.79
CA ALA A 137 -5.90 -12.78 -13.52
C ALA A 137 -7.43 -12.78 -13.67
N PHE A 138 -7.98 -11.80 -14.36
CA PHE A 138 -9.40 -11.64 -14.63
C PHE A 138 -9.94 -12.77 -15.53
N ASP A 139 -9.21 -13.11 -16.60
CA ASP A 139 -9.56 -14.22 -17.51
C ASP A 139 -9.58 -15.59 -16.82
N ARG A 140 -8.91 -15.74 -15.66
CA ARG A 140 -8.94 -16.97 -14.85
C ARG A 140 -10.07 -17.00 -13.82
N ALA A 141 -10.67 -15.85 -13.52
CA ALA A 141 -11.73 -15.70 -12.52
C ALA A 141 -13.14 -15.65 -13.14
N ALA A 142 -13.24 -15.35 -14.44
CA ALA A 142 -14.46 -15.38 -15.24
C ALA A 142 -14.77 -16.80 -15.77
#